data_AF-A0A5A7Z3E4-F1
#
_entry.id   AF-A0A5A7Z3E4-F1
#
_cell.length_a   1.000
_cell.length_b   1.000
_cell.length_c   1.000
_cell.angle_alpha   90.00
_cell.angle_beta   90.00
_cell.angle_gamma   90.00
#
_symmetry.space_group_name_H-M   'P 1'
#
loop_
_entity.id
_entity.type
_entity.pdbx_description
1 polymer ?
#
loop_
_entity_poly.entity_id
_entity_poly.type
_entity_poly.pdbx_seq_one_letter_code
_entity_poly.pdbx_strand_id
1 'polypeptide(L)'
;MIRELTVAASIAAVALSFAAPAAADDESGRYPTDVPGMNYHAALGAPCENTALFTFGRGRGGQAMKCSWIPNQWPPVYTGFWTISYPLHGVQETGAPCAVAKGAAQTPDGRPMLCRGAQGWQPGVLTGDGFFPA
;
A
#
# COMPACT_ATOMS: atom_id res chain seq x y z
N MET A 1 3.35 -31.07 65.47
CA MET A 1 3.96 -32.07 64.57
C MET A 1 3.01 -32.30 63.41
N ILE A 2 3.55 -32.37 62.17
CA ILE A 2 2.92 -32.83 60.90
C ILE A 2 1.94 -31.79 60.30
N ARG A 3 2.37 -30.91 59.38
CA ARG A 3 2.53 -31.04 57.90
C ARG A 3 1.21 -31.35 57.15
N GLU A 4 1.07 -30.77 55.95
CA GLU A 4 0.35 -31.20 54.71
C GLU A 4 -0.36 -30.00 54.03
N LEU A 5 0.25 -29.38 53.01
CA LEU A 5 -0.03 -29.48 51.55
C LEU A 5 -0.99 -28.39 51.01
N THR A 6 -0.46 -27.38 50.28
CA THR A 6 -0.63 -27.10 48.82
C THR A 6 -2.09 -26.86 48.39
N VAL A 7 -2.43 -25.83 47.62
CA VAL A 7 -2.21 -25.75 46.16
C VAL A 7 -2.34 -24.29 45.69
N ALA A 8 -1.36 -23.83 44.91
CA ALA A 8 -1.44 -22.59 44.14
C ALA A 8 -2.33 -22.81 42.92
N ALA A 9 -3.41 -22.04 42.78
CA ALA A 9 -4.25 -22.06 41.58
C ALA A 9 -3.71 -21.07 40.53
N SER A 10 -2.95 -21.61 39.58
CA SER A 10 -2.50 -20.91 38.38
C SER A 10 -3.66 -20.74 37.38
N ILE A 11 -4.10 -19.50 37.17
CA ILE A 11 -5.03 -19.16 36.07
C ILE A 11 -4.20 -19.00 34.80
N ALA A 12 -4.11 -20.06 34.00
CA ALA A 12 -3.58 -19.99 32.64
C ALA A 12 -4.68 -19.47 31.71
N ALA A 13 -4.66 -18.15 31.42
CA ALA A 13 -5.49 -17.57 30.38
C ALA A 13 -4.91 -17.94 29.00
N VAL A 14 -5.63 -18.80 28.27
CA VAL A 14 -5.31 -19.15 26.88
C VAL A 14 -5.66 -17.95 26.00
N ALA A 15 -4.67 -17.13 25.67
CA ALA A 15 -4.79 -16.12 24.63
C ALA A 15 -4.74 -16.82 23.26
N LEU A 16 -5.90 -17.11 22.69
CA LEU A 16 -6.00 -17.48 21.28
C LEU A 16 -5.75 -16.22 20.44
N SER A 17 -4.49 -16.01 20.07
CA SER A 17 -4.10 -14.99 19.10
C SER A 17 -4.73 -15.34 17.74
N PHE A 18 -5.74 -14.58 17.32
CA PHE A 18 -6.21 -14.59 15.94
C PHE A 18 -5.13 -13.97 15.05
N ALA A 19 -4.25 -14.81 14.49
CA ALA A 19 -3.37 -14.39 13.40
C ALA A 19 -4.24 -14.11 12.17
N ALA A 20 -4.09 -12.92 11.58
CA ALA A 20 -4.72 -12.62 10.30
C ALA A 20 -4.28 -13.66 9.25
N PRO A 21 -5.18 -14.17 8.40
CA PRO A 21 -4.78 -15.11 7.36
C PRO A 21 -3.77 -14.43 6.45
N ALA A 22 -2.59 -15.05 6.29
CA ALA A 22 -1.67 -14.71 5.22
C ALA A 22 -2.34 -15.15 3.92
N ALA A 23 -2.82 -14.21 3.12
CA ALA A 23 -3.24 -14.50 1.76
C ALA A 23 -1.99 -14.94 0.99
N ALA A 24 -1.96 -16.20 0.56
CA ALA A 24 -0.95 -16.65 -0.38
C ALA A 24 -1.13 -15.85 -1.68
N ASP A 25 -0.03 -15.33 -2.21
CA ASP A 25 0.01 -14.71 -3.53
C ASP A 25 -0.59 -15.71 -4.54
N ASP A 26 -1.54 -15.28 -5.38
CA ASP A 26 -2.05 -16.12 -6.47
C ASP A 26 -0.88 -16.50 -7.40
N GLU A 27 -0.86 -17.74 -7.89
CA GLU A 27 0.24 -18.27 -8.71
C GLU A 27 0.41 -17.48 -10.03
N SER A 28 -0.63 -16.73 -10.42
CA SER A 28 -0.61 -15.78 -11.54
C SER A 28 0.27 -14.55 -11.31
N GLY A 29 0.71 -14.29 -10.07
CA GLY A 29 1.38 -13.04 -9.68
C GLY A 29 0.47 -11.81 -9.75
N ARG A 30 -0.84 -12.01 -9.91
CA ARG A 30 -1.87 -10.97 -9.92
C ARG A 30 -2.56 -10.88 -8.58
N TYR A 31 -2.95 -9.67 -8.24
CA TYR A 31 -3.56 -9.32 -6.97
C TYR A 31 -4.95 -8.74 -7.22
N PRO A 32 -5.93 -8.99 -6.32
CA PRO A 32 -7.27 -8.42 -6.45
C PRO A 32 -7.30 -6.89 -6.49
N THR A 33 -6.23 -6.24 -6.01
CA THR A 33 -6.09 -4.79 -5.99
C THR A 33 -5.27 -4.23 -7.15
N ASP A 34 -4.89 -5.07 -8.11
CA ASP A 34 -4.24 -4.62 -9.33
C ASP A 34 -5.14 -3.71 -10.15
N VAL A 35 -4.48 -2.84 -10.89
CA VAL A 35 -5.08 -1.79 -11.68
C VAL A 35 -4.55 -1.88 -13.12
N PRO A 36 -5.25 -1.31 -14.12
CA PRO A 36 -4.73 -1.27 -15.48
C PRO A 36 -3.31 -0.69 -15.56
N GLY A 37 -2.49 -1.18 -16.49
CA GLY A 37 -1.12 -0.71 -16.69
C GLY A 37 -0.10 -1.19 -15.64
N MET A 38 -0.45 -2.22 -14.87
CA MET A 38 0.36 -2.73 -13.78
C MET A 38 1.76 -3.22 -14.21
N ASN A 39 2.84 -2.68 -13.62
CA ASN A 39 4.21 -3.16 -13.85
C ASN A 39 4.61 -4.24 -12.81
N TYR A 40 4.89 -5.48 -13.22
CA TYR A 40 5.26 -6.59 -12.32
C TYR A 40 6.76 -6.77 -12.10
N HIS A 41 7.56 -5.82 -12.58
CA HIS A 41 9.01 -5.80 -12.46
C HIS A 41 9.47 -4.58 -11.64
N ALA A 42 8.58 -4.00 -10.84
CA ALA A 42 8.90 -2.84 -10.02
C ALA A 42 9.87 -3.23 -8.88
N ALA A 43 11.08 -2.71 -8.92
CA ALA A 43 12.08 -2.94 -7.87
C ALA A 43 12.27 -1.66 -7.06
N LEU A 44 12.20 -1.75 -5.73
CA LEU A 44 12.38 -0.59 -4.85
C LEU A 44 13.67 0.17 -5.17
N GLY A 45 13.54 1.48 -5.44
CA GLY A 45 14.66 2.35 -5.79
C GLY A 45 15.15 2.23 -7.24
N ALA A 46 14.62 1.30 -8.03
CA ALA A 46 14.93 1.23 -9.46
C ALA A 46 14.24 2.37 -10.23
N PRO A 47 14.82 2.80 -11.37
CA PRO A 47 14.24 3.86 -12.19
C PRO A 47 12.92 3.43 -12.84
N CYS A 48 12.04 4.40 -13.09
CA CYS A 48 10.76 4.24 -13.77
C CYS A 48 10.36 5.52 -14.52
N GLU A 49 9.68 5.38 -15.65
CA GLU A 49 9.52 6.49 -16.60
C GLU A 49 8.19 7.26 -16.48
N ASN A 50 7.12 6.65 -15.96
CA ASN A 50 5.80 7.28 -15.92
C ASN A 50 5.32 7.54 -14.50
N THR A 51 5.35 8.82 -14.11
CA THR A 51 4.90 9.29 -12.79
C THR A 51 3.52 9.97 -12.83
N ALA A 52 2.87 10.03 -14.00
CA ALA A 52 1.62 10.77 -14.21
C ALA A 52 0.40 9.83 -14.35
N LEU A 53 0.51 8.79 -15.19
CA LEU A 53 -0.56 7.84 -15.48
C LEU A 53 -0.05 6.41 -15.36
N PHE A 54 -0.91 5.48 -14.95
CA PHE A 54 -0.55 4.05 -14.84
C PHE A 54 0.71 3.84 -14.00
N THR A 55 0.78 4.56 -12.88
CA THR A 55 2.01 4.74 -12.10
C THR A 55 2.31 3.61 -11.12
N PHE A 56 1.44 2.61 -10.99
CA PHE A 56 1.61 1.58 -9.99
C PHE A 56 2.45 0.41 -10.52
N GLY A 57 3.03 -0.36 -9.59
CA GLY A 57 3.72 -1.62 -9.87
C GLY A 57 3.56 -2.65 -8.75
N ARG A 58 4.07 -3.86 -8.97
CA ARG A 58 4.27 -4.92 -7.98
C ARG A 58 5.76 -5.24 -7.88
N GLY A 59 6.26 -5.18 -6.66
CA GLY A 59 7.60 -5.63 -6.32
C GLY A 59 7.63 -7.04 -5.76
N ARG A 60 8.77 -7.41 -5.18
CA ARG A 60 8.99 -8.74 -4.59
C ARG A 60 7.89 -9.05 -3.55
N GLY A 61 7.30 -10.24 -3.65
CA GLY A 61 6.23 -10.69 -2.75
C GLY A 61 4.95 -9.87 -2.87
N GLY A 62 4.67 -9.29 -4.05
CA GLY A 62 3.43 -8.57 -4.29
C GLY A 62 3.33 -7.16 -3.73
N GLN A 63 4.43 -6.64 -3.18
CA GLN A 63 4.44 -5.30 -2.59
C GLN A 63 3.93 -4.28 -3.60
N ALA A 64 2.87 -3.56 -3.25
CA ALA A 64 2.37 -2.46 -4.07
C ALA A 64 3.42 -1.34 -4.12
N MET A 65 3.80 -0.96 -5.33
CA MET A 65 4.79 0.07 -5.62
C MET A 65 4.13 1.20 -6.41
N LYS A 66 4.73 2.39 -6.35
CA LYS A 66 4.35 3.55 -7.16
C LYS A 66 5.61 4.16 -7.77
N CYS A 67 5.55 4.47 -9.05
CA CYS A 67 6.54 5.29 -9.73
C CYS A 67 6.35 6.74 -9.30
N SER A 68 7.32 7.26 -8.54
CA SER A 68 7.26 8.60 -7.97
C SER A 68 8.44 9.43 -8.46
N TRP A 69 8.16 10.69 -8.80
CA TRP A 69 9.22 11.68 -8.98
C TRP A 69 9.74 12.10 -7.61
N ILE A 70 11.05 12.08 -7.43
CA ILE A 70 11.71 12.54 -6.21
C ILE A 70 12.43 13.86 -6.55
N PRO A 71 12.04 15.00 -5.98
CA PRO A 71 12.69 16.27 -6.25
C PRO A 71 14.10 16.33 -5.65
N ASN A 72 14.90 17.29 -6.11
CA ASN A 72 16.20 17.66 -5.53
C ASN A 72 17.23 16.52 -5.47
N GLN A 73 17.24 15.61 -6.45
CA GLN A 73 18.27 14.56 -6.55
C GLN A 73 19.60 15.15 -7.02
N TRP A 74 20.71 14.71 -6.41
CA TRP A 74 22.07 15.08 -6.79
C TRP A 74 22.96 13.83 -6.96
N PRO A 75 23.66 13.65 -8.10
CA PRO A 75 23.59 14.47 -9.32
C PRO A 75 22.17 14.49 -9.93
N PRO A 76 21.84 15.46 -10.82
CA PRO A 76 20.50 15.54 -11.40
C PRO A 76 20.09 14.23 -12.09
N VAL A 77 18.89 13.77 -11.77
CA VAL A 77 18.26 12.59 -12.39
C VAL A 77 16.91 13.01 -12.96
N TYR A 78 16.58 12.55 -14.16
CA TYR A 78 15.36 12.93 -14.90
C TYR A 78 14.36 11.77 -15.06
N THR A 79 14.51 10.73 -14.24
CA THR A 79 13.59 9.59 -14.15
C THR A 79 12.87 9.59 -12.81
N GLY A 80 11.70 8.97 -12.75
CA GLY A 80 11.09 8.58 -11.48
C GLY A 80 11.78 7.37 -10.86
N PHE A 81 11.38 7.03 -9.64
CA PHE A 81 11.83 5.85 -8.92
C PHE A 81 10.65 5.08 -8.33
N TRP A 82 10.77 3.76 -8.30
CA TRP A 82 9.80 2.91 -7.63
C TRP A 82 9.90 3.05 -6.11
N THR A 83 8.83 3.55 -5.50
CA THR A 83 8.66 3.69 -4.05
C THR A 83 7.56 2.76 -3.55
N ILE A 84 7.59 2.37 -2.28
CA ILE A 84 6.47 1.64 -1.67
C ILE A 84 5.21 2.51 -1.72
N SER A 85 4.12 1.98 -2.26
CA SER A 85 2.82 2.65 -2.27
C SER A 85 2.12 2.49 -0.92
N TYR A 86 1.16 3.39 -0.63
CA TYR A 86 0.09 3.05 0.31
C TYR A 86 -0.67 1.80 -0.18
N PRO A 87 -1.40 1.11 0.71
CA PRO A 87 -2.27 0.01 0.31
C PRO A 87 -3.11 0.38 -0.91
N LEU A 88 -3.00 -0.41 -1.97
CA LEU A 88 -3.68 -0.17 -3.24
C LEU A 88 -5.09 -0.73 -3.15
N HIS A 89 -6.09 0.05 -3.54
CA HIS A 89 -7.52 -0.29 -3.48
C HIS A 89 -8.17 -0.41 -4.86
N GLY A 90 -7.37 -0.80 -5.86
CA GLY A 90 -7.85 -1.00 -7.22
C GLY A 90 -8.24 0.29 -7.93
N VAL A 91 -9.14 0.13 -8.90
CA VAL A 91 -9.73 1.24 -9.65
C VAL A 91 -10.88 1.85 -8.83
N GLN A 92 -10.93 3.18 -8.73
CA GLN A 92 -11.94 3.92 -7.99
C GLN A 92 -12.44 5.13 -8.77
N GLU A 93 -13.66 5.54 -8.48
CA GLU A 93 -14.25 6.77 -9.03
C GLU A 93 -13.90 7.99 -8.17
N THR A 94 -13.69 9.13 -8.81
CA THR A 94 -13.43 10.40 -8.11
C THR A 94 -14.62 10.77 -7.21
N GLY A 95 -14.34 11.07 -5.95
CA GLY A 95 -15.34 11.40 -4.93
C GLY A 95 -16.04 10.20 -4.31
N ALA A 96 -15.80 8.97 -4.77
CA ALA A 96 -16.36 7.79 -4.13
C ALA A 96 -15.87 7.68 -2.67
N PRO A 97 -16.74 7.29 -1.72
CA PRO A 97 -16.36 7.20 -0.31
C PRO A 97 -15.17 6.26 -0.08
N CYS A 98 -14.27 6.66 0.82
CA CYS A 98 -13.15 5.82 1.23
C CYS A 98 -13.01 5.87 2.76
N ALA A 99 -12.89 4.69 3.38
CA ALA A 99 -12.86 4.53 4.84
C ALA A 99 -11.46 4.14 5.37
N VAL A 100 -10.40 4.49 4.64
CA VAL A 100 -9.02 4.12 4.95
C VAL A 100 -8.17 5.33 5.29
N ALA A 101 -7.37 5.25 6.35
CA ALA A 101 -6.55 6.37 6.81
C ALA A 101 -5.45 6.76 5.81
N LYS A 102 -4.86 5.77 5.15
CA LYS A 102 -3.85 5.92 4.09
C LYS A 102 -4.12 4.86 3.03
N GLY A 103 -4.63 5.29 1.88
CA GLY A 103 -4.94 4.39 0.77
C GLY A 103 -4.57 5.04 -0.55
N ALA A 104 -4.11 4.22 -1.48
CA ALA A 104 -3.90 4.56 -2.88
C ALA A 104 -4.95 3.86 -3.75
N ALA A 105 -5.32 4.49 -4.85
CA ALA A 105 -6.17 3.90 -5.88
C ALA A 105 -5.79 4.49 -7.24
N GLN A 106 -6.47 4.06 -8.30
CA GLN A 106 -6.31 4.63 -9.63
C GLN A 106 -7.67 4.98 -10.23
N THR A 107 -7.77 6.08 -10.95
CA THR A 107 -8.96 6.37 -11.75
C THR A 107 -9.05 5.42 -12.96
N PRO A 108 -10.22 5.27 -13.60
CA PRO A 108 -10.35 4.46 -14.82
C PRO A 108 -9.44 4.94 -15.97
N ASP A 109 -9.17 6.25 -16.08
CA ASP A 109 -8.26 6.85 -17.07
C ASP A 109 -6.78 6.79 -16.66
N GLY A 110 -6.50 6.30 -15.45
CA GLY A 110 -5.19 5.86 -15.06
C GLY A 110 -4.42 6.79 -14.12
N ARG A 111 -5.03 7.86 -13.62
CA ARG A 111 -4.42 8.81 -12.68
C ARG A 111 -4.30 8.19 -11.29
N PRO A 112 -3.19 8.40 -10.57
CA PRO A 112 -3.08 7.97 -9.18
C PRO A 112 -4.07 8.74 -8.30
N MET A 113 -4.61 8.08 -7.29
CA MET A 113 -5.54 8.66 -6.34
C MET A 113 -5.10 8.38 -4.90
N LEU A 114 -5.61 9.21 -4.00
CA LEU A 114 -5.47 9.06 -2.57
C LEU A 114 -6.83 9.16 -1.88
N CYS A 115 -6.98 8.42 -0.78
CA CYS A 115 -8.14 8.58 0.08
C CYS A 115 -7.99 9.87 0.91
N ARG A 116 -8.95 10.80 0.76
CA ARG A 116 -8.95 12.11 1.41
C ARG A 116 -10.10 12.25 2.42
N GLY A 117 -10.39 11.18 3.15
CA GLY A 117 -11.42 11.17 4.20
C GLY A 117 -12.79 11.55 3.65
N ALA A 118 -13.37 12.63 4.16
CA ALA A 118 -14.70 13.11 3.75
C ALA A 118 -14.77 13.48 2.25
N GLN A 119 -13.65 13.80 1.61
CA GLN A 119 -13.61 14.08 0.17
C GLN A 119 -13.61 12.79 -0.69
N GLY A 120 -13.54 11.61 -0.08
CA GLY A 120 -13.46 10.34 -0.80
C GLY A 120 -12.13 10.17 -1.55
N TRP A 121 -12.15 9.35 -2.60
CA TRP A 121 -11.02 9.14 -3.49
C TRP A 121 -10.79 10.39 -4.35
N GLN A 122 -9.57 10.94 -4.34
CA GLN A 122 -9.23 12.13 -5.10
C GLN A 122 -7.99 11.87 -5.98
N PRO A 123 -8.04 12.19 -7.29
CA PRO A 123 -6.89 12.08 -8.17
C PRO A 123 -5.83 13.09 -7.78
N GLY A 124 -4.60 12.62 -7.64
CA GLY A 124 -3.48 13.44 -7.21
C GLY A 124 -2.39 12.67 -6.51
N VAL A 125 -1.37 13.42 -6.10
CA VAL A 125 -0.19 12.89 -5.42
C VAL A 125 0.07 13.68 -4.14
N LEU A 126 0.61 12.99 -3.13
CA LEU A 126 1.15 13.64 -1.94
C LEU A 126 2.65 13.87 -2.15
N THR A 127 3.09 15.10 -1.91
CA THR A 127 4.50 15.50 -1.84
C THR A 127 4.81 16.02 -0.43
N GLY A 128 6.05 16.47 -0.21
CA GLY A 128 6.41 17.16 1.04
C GLY A 128 5.61 18.45 1.28
N ASP A 129 5.10 19.08 0.21
CA ASP A 129 4.37 20.35 0.27
C ASP A 129 2.84 20.15 0.38
N GLY A 130 2.38 18.91 0.45
CA GLY A 130 0.97 18.55 0.59
C GLY A 130 0.41 17.79 -0.61
N PHE A 131 -0.90 17.89 -0.80
CA PHE A 131 -1.61 17.18 -1.87
C PHE A 131 -1.71 18.06 -3.13
N PHE A 132 -1.30 17.49 -4.26
CA PHE A 132 -1.37 18.10 -5.58
C PHE A 132 -2.38 17.33 -6.43
N PRO A 133 -3.54 17.94 -6.75
CA PRO A 133 -4.54 17.34 -7.64
C PRO A 133 -3.93 17.04 -9.02
N ALA A 134 -4.36 15.94 -9.64
CA ALA A 134 -3.89 15.51 -10.97
C ALA A 134 -4.94 15.70 -12.05
#